data_AF-A0A530QIR9-F1
#
_entry.id   AF-A0A530QIR9-F1
#
_cell.length_a   1.000
_cell.length_b   1.000
_cell.length_c   1.000
_cell.angle_alpha   90.00
_cell.angle_beta   90.00
_cell.angle_gamma   90.00
#
_symmetry.space_group_name_H-M   'P 1'
#
loop_
_entity.id
_entity.type
_entity.pdbx_description
1 polymer ?
#
loop_
_entity_poly.entity_id
_entity_poly.type
_entity_poly.pdbx_seq_one_letter_code
_entity_poly.pdbx_strand_id
1 'polypeptide(L)'
;VKGYAGARAVWPKKPTRNNKGRINLFPIGVDSAKATIVKRLEKTGANVSGAGACHFPMERDKDYFDQMTAEVKKTRYVKGFKDVFWWKPDHARNEALDCRVYAFAALQGLVAAGFVLNREAAKVERILQD
;
A
#
# COMPACT_ATOMS: atom_id res chain seq x y z
N VAL A 1 5.95 13.94 -2.51
CA VAL A 1 4.89 12.94 -2.81
C VAL A 1 3.67 13.26 -1.95
N LYS A 2 2.42 13.01 -2.40
CA LYS A 2 1.22 13.27 -1.57
C LYS A 2 0.15 12.19 -1.83
N GLY A 3 -0.48 11.69 -0.78
CA GLY A 3 -1.60 10.75 -0.87
C GLY A 3 -2.92 11.40 -1.28
N TYR A 4 -3.71 10.71 -2.09
CA TYR A 4 -5.03 11.14 -2.56
C TYR A 4 -6.05 9.99 -2.45
N ALA A 5 -7.18 10.28 -1.79
CA ALA A 5 -8.31 9.35 -1.65
C ALA A 5 -9.13 9.24 -2.94
N GLY A 6 -9.71 8.06 -3.20
CA GLY A 6 -10.43 7.71 -4.42
C GLY A 6 -9.62 6.86 -5.41
N ALA A 7 -10.30 6.35 -6.44
CA ALA A 7 -9.72 5.44 -7.42
C ALA A 7 -8.64 6.10 -8.28
N ARG A 8 -7.36 5.85 -7.96
CA ARG A 8 -6.18 6.32 -8.72
C ARG A 8 -5.12 5.22 -8.79
N ALA A 9 -4.19 5.34 -9.73
CA ALA A 9 -3.02 4.48 -9.73
C ALA A 9 -2.21 4.68 -8.43
N VAL A 10 -1.61 3.61 -7.90
CA VAL A 10 -0.77 3.69 -6.70
C VAL A 10 0.39 4.66 -6.95
N TRP A 11 1.10 4.50 -8.06
CA TRP A 11 2.08 5.47 -8.54
C TRP A 11 1.61 6.08 -9.87
N PRO A 12 1.60 7.41 -10.03
CA PRO A 12 1.17 8.06 -11.26
C PRO A 12 2.25 8.00 -12.33
N LYS A 13 1.86 7.92 -13.62
CA LYS A 13 2.81 7.92 -14.75
C LYS A 13 3.59 9.22 -14.89
N LYS A 14 2.98 10.36 -14.52
CA LYS A 14 3.57 11.70 -14.62
C LYS A 14 3.29 12.50 -13.35
N PRO A 15 4.24 13.34 -12.89
CA PRO A 15 3.97 14.28 -11.81
C PRO A 15 3.04 15.39 -12.27
N THR A 16 2.31 15.99 -11.33
CA THR A 16 1.60 17.26 -11.53
C THR A 16 2.42 18.42 -10.96
N ARG A 17 2.35 19.58 -11.60
CA ARG A 17 2.93 20.85 -11.11
C ARG A 17 1.86 21.84 -10.67
N ASN A 18 0.60 21.40 -10.59
CA ASN A 18 -0.51 22.22 -10.12
C ASN A 18 -0.53 22.27 -8.58
N ASN A 19 0.46 22.97 -8.02
CA ASN A 19 0.59 23.27 -6.60
C ASN A 19 1.26 24.64 -6.44
N LYS A 20 1.12 25.24 -5.25
CA LYS A 20 1.62 26.59 -4.94
C LYS A 20 3.10 26.78 -5.29
N GLY A 21 3.93 25.75 -5.11
CA GLY A 21 5.36 25.80 -5.39
C GLY A 21 5.76 25.49 -6.84
N ARG A 22 4.83 25.15 -7.74
CA ARG A 22 5.11 24.67 -9.12
C ARG A 22 6.13 23.52 -9.18
N ILE A 23 6.25 22.75 -8.09
CA ILE A 23 7.17 21.61 -7.97
C ILE A 23 6.54 20.33 -8.49
N ASN A 24 7.35 19.32 -8.80
CA ASN A 24 6.85 18.00 -9.19
C ASN A 24 6.19 17.31 -7.99
N LEU A 25 4.87 17.12 -8.08
CA LEU A 25 4.09 16.39 -7.09
C LEU A 25 3.59 15.08 -7.70
N PHE A 26 3.88 13.97 -7.05
CA PHE A 26 3.37 12.66 -7.41
C PHE A 26 2.15 12.34 -6.53
N PRO A 27 0.90 12.40 -7.07
CA PRO A 27 -0.30 12.03 -6.34
C PRO A 27 -0.44 10.50 -6.24
N ILE A 28 -0.27 9.97 -5.03
CA ILE A 28 -0.33 8.54 -4.73
C ILE A 28 -1.78 8.13 -4.48
N GLY A 29 -2.25 7.12 -5.21
CA GLY A 29 -3.56 6.50 -4.96
C GLY A 29 -3.54 5.60 -3.74
N VAL A 30 -3.78 6.18 -2.56
CA VAL A 30 -3.71 5.46 -1.28
C VAL A 30 -4.80 4.40 -1.16
N ASP A 31 -6.01 4.66 -1.65
CA ASP A 31 -7.12 3.71 -1.61
C ASP A 31 -6.84 2.45 -2.43
N SER A 32 -6.19 2.62 -3.59
CA SER A 32 -5.77 1.50 -4.43
C SER A 32 -4.66 0.70 -3.78
N ALA A 33 -3.72 1.38 -3.11
CA ALA A 33 -2.65 0.71 -2.35
C ALA A 33 -3.23 -0.12 -1.21
N LYS A 34 -4.14 0.46 -0.41
CA LYS A 34 -4.87 -0.23 0.66
C LYS A 34 -5.64 -1.43 0.12
N ALA A 35 -6.36 -1.27 -0.98
CA ALA A 35 -7.11 -2.38 -1.61
C ALA A 35 -6.20 -3.54 -2.03
N THR A 36 -5.02 -3.26 -2.59
CA THR A 36 -4.04 -4.29 -2.93
C THR A 36 -3.46 -4.94 -1.69
N ILE A 37 -3.10 -4.17 -0.67
CA ILE A 37 -2.52 -4.68 0.58
C ILE A 37 -3.50 -5.58 1.32
N VAL A 38 -4.75 -5.16 1.50
CA VAL A 38 -5.79 -5.96 2.17
C VAL A 38 -6.02 -7.28 1.44
N LYS A 39 -6.14 -7.28 0.11
CA LYS A 39 -6.25 -8.52 -0.69
C LYS A 39 -5.04 -9.46 -0.55
N ARG A 40 -3.86 -8.93 -0.26
CA ARG A 40 -2.65 -9.73 -0.01
C ARG A 40 -2.62 -10.27 1.42
N LEU A 41 -3.13 -9.51 2.38
CA LEU A 41 -3.31 -9.97 3.76
C LEU A 41 -4.28 -11.16 3.83
N GLU A 42 -5.39 -11.12 3.08
CA GLU A 42 -6.33 -12.24 2.94
C GLU A 42 -5.67 -13.53 2.41
N LYS A 43 -4.55 -13.40 1.68
CA LYS A 43 -3.75 -14.50 1.15
C LYS A 43 -2.56 -14.86 2.03
N THR A 44 -2.59 -14.49 3.30
CA THR A 44 -1.50 -14.73 4.26
C THR A 44 -1.98 -15.63 5.39
N GLY A 45 -1.13 -16.55 5.84
CA GLY A 45 -1.40 -17.44 6.97
C GLY A 45 -0.31 -18.48 7.14
N ALA A 46 -0.32 -19.21 8.25
CA ALA A 46 0.72 -20.19 8.59
C ALA A 46 0.94 -21.27 7.51
N ASN A 47 -0.13 -21.59 6.76
CA ASN A 47 -0.11 -22.63 5.73
C ASN A 47 -0.12 -22.06 4.30
N VAL A 48 0.05 -20.74 4.12
CA VAL A 48 -0.05 -20.09 2.81
C VAL A 48 1.32 -19.56 2.39
N SER A 49 1.91 -20.20 1.39
CA SER A 49 3.11 -19.74 0.70
C SER A 49 2.80 -19.49 -0.77
N GLY A 50 3.43 -18.46 -1.35
CA GLY A 50 3.30 -18.17 -2.79
C GLY A 50 3.04 -16.69 -3.12
N ALA A 51 2.81 -16.44 -4.41
CA ALA A 51 2.72 -15.08 -4.95
C ALA A 51 1.59 -14.27 -4.31
N GLY A 52 1.95 -13.15 -3.68
CA GLY A 52 1.01 -12.23 -3.06
C GLY A 52 0.71 -12.51 -1.59
N ALA A 53 1.30 -13.56 -0.99
CA ALA A 53 1.35 -13.71 0.46
C ALA A 53 2.23 -12.60 1.09
N CYS A 54 1.90 -12.20 2.31
CA CYS A 54 2.66 -11.22 3.07
C CYS A 54 3.56 -11.93 4.07
N HIS A 55 4.86 -11.60 4.08
CA HIS A 55 5.78 -12.08 5.11
C HIS A 55 5.96 -11.01 6.18
N PHE A 56 6.01 -11.45 7.43
CA PHE A 56 6.18 -10.58 8.60
C PHE A 56 7.30 -11.12 9.49
N PRO A 57 8.12 -10.24 10.10
CA PRO A 57 9.03 -10.66 11.15
C PRO A 57 8.28 -11.29 12.32
N MET A 58 8.88 -12.30 12.95
CA MET A 58 8.25 -13.03 14.05
C MET A 58 8.03 -12.17 15.29
N GLU A 59 8.81 -11.10 15.46
CA GLU A 59 8.68 -10.18 16.60
C GLU A 59 7.51 -9.20 16.50
N ARG A 60 6.71 -9.24 15.42
CA ARG A 60 5.52 -8.37 15.29
C ARG A 60 4.44 -8.82 16.27
N ASP A 61 4.01 -7.90 17.12
CA ASP A 61 3.00 -8.11 18.12
C ASP A 61 1.58 -7.92 17.57
N LYS A 62 0.59 -8.19 18.42
CA LYS A 62 -0.82 -8.04 18.05
C LYS A 62 -1.17 -6.59 17.68
N ASP A 63 -0.63 -5.60 18.38
CA ASP A 63 -0.92 -4.18 18.11
C ASP A 63 -0.53 -3.79 16.69
N TYR A 64 0.61 -4.27 16.19
CA TYR A 64 0.99 -4.06 14.80
C TYR A 64 -0.06 -4.57 13.80
N PHE A 65 -0.64 -5.76 14.04
CA PHE A 65 -1.66 -6.33 13.16
C PHE A 65 -3.03 -5.67 13.32
N ASP A 66 -3.38 -5.24 14.53
CA ASP A 66 -4.58 -4.43 14.79
C ASP A 66 -4.49 -3.11 13.99
N GLN A 67 -3.34 -2.44 14.01
CA GLN A 67 -3.10 -1.24 13.20
C GLN A 67 -3.07 -1.52 11.69
N MET A 68 -2.53 -2.67 11.26
CA MET A 68 -2.47 -3.08 9.85
C MET A 68 -3.88 -3.30 9.26
N THR A 69 -4.85 -3.61 10.11
CA THR A 69 -6.23 -3.97 9.74
C THR A 69 -7.27 -2.98 10.26
N ALA A 70 -6.84 -1.86 10.85
CA ALA A 70 -7.70 -0.87 11.48
C ALA A 70 -8.68 -0.19 10.50
N GLU A 71 -8.31 -0.10 9.23
CA GLU A 71 -9.17 0.42 8.18
C GLU A 71 -9.92 -0.67 7.43
N VAL A 72 -11.22 -0.44 7.23
CA VAL A 72 -12.10 -1.31 6.45
C VAL A 72 -12.75 -0.56 5.31
N LYS A 73 -12.92 -1.27 4.19
CA LYS A 73 -13.60 -0.74 3.00
C LYS A 73 -15.11 -0.76 3.22
N LYS A 74 -15.72 0.43 3.26
CA LYS A 74 -17.17 0.61 3.37
C LYS A 74 -17.76 1.21 2.10
N THR A 75 -19.07 1.01 1.93
CA THR A 75 -19.85 1.63 0.86
C THR A 75 -20.84 2.59 1.50
N ARG A 76 -20.99 3.78 0.91
CA ARG A 76 -22.08 4.72 1.20
C ARG A 76 -22.71 5.18 -0.10
N TYR A 77 -23.88 5.81 -0.03
CA TYR A 77 -24.51 6.43 -1.20
C TYR A 77 -24.45 7.94 -1.05
N VAL A 78 -23.92 8.63 -2.07
CA VAL A 78 -23.83 10.10 -2.10
C VAL A 78 -24.54 10.57 -3.37
N LYS A 79 -25.61 11.37 -3.21
CA LYS A 79 -26.44 11.85 -4.33
C LYS A 79 -26.96 10.72 -5.24
N GLY A 80 -27.33 9.59 -4.66
CA GLY A 80 -27.83 8.41 -5.39
C GLY A 80 -26.75 7.52 -6.01
N PHE A 81 -25.47 7.91 -5.96
CA PHE A 81 -24.37 7.11 -6.50
C PHE A 81 -23.65 6.35 -5.40
N LYS A 82 -23.26 5.11 -5.71
CA LYS A 82 -22.45 4.25 -4.82
C LYS A 82 -21.03 4.84 -4.71
N ASP A 83 -20.66 5.25 -3.51
CA ASP A 83 -19.34 5.75 -3.15
C ASP A 83 -18.64 4.74 -2.23
N VAL A 84 -17.40 4.40 -2.55
CA VAL A 84 -16.61 3.42 -1.81
C VAL A 84 -15.48 4.17 -1.11
N PHE A 85 -15.41 4.02 0.21
CA PHE A 85 -14.44 4.74 1.03
C PHE A 85 -13.81 3.82 2.07
N TRP A 86 -12.64 4.22 2.58
CA TRP A 86 -11.99 3.56 3.70
C TRP A 86 -12.42 4.22 5.00
N TRP A 87 -12.92 3.42 5.93
CA TRP A 87 -13.36 3.87 7.24
C TRP A 87 -12.45 3.29 8.32
N LYS A 88 -12.12 4.12 9.31
CA LYS A 88 -11.35 3.76 10.49
C LYS A 88 -12.13 4.16 11.74
N PRO A 89 -12.07 3.40 12.85
CA PRO A 89 -12.52 3.91 14.15
C PRO A 89 -11.70 5.15 14.59
N ASP A 90 -12.34 6.10 15.25
CA ASP A 90 -11.74 7.42 15.57
C ASP A 90 -10.48 7.32 16.45
N HIS A 91 -10.41 6.34 17.34
CA HIS A 91 -9.28 6.13 18.25
C HIS A 91 -8.33 5.01 17.82
N ALA A 92 -8.57 4.37 16.68
CA ALA A 92 -7.69 3.31 16.20
C ALA A 92 -6.40 3.90 15.60
N ARG A 93 -5.27 3.34 16.02
CA ARG A 93 -3.96 3.56 15.41
C ARG A 93 -3.91 2.86 14.05
N ASN A 94 -3.16 3.40 13.09
CA ASN A 94 -3.12 2.93 11.70
C ASN A 94 -1.74 3.10 11.05
N GLU A 95 -0.74 3.48 11.83
CA GLU A 95 0.60 3.79 11.36
C GLU A 95 1.22 2.60 10.62
N ALA A 96 0.94 1.37 11.08
CA ALA A 96 1.40 0.14 10.42
C ALA A 96 0.89 0.01 8.97
N LEU A 97 -0.41 0.24 8.74
CA LEU A 97 -0.98 0.18 7.40
C LEU A 97 -0.46 1.33 6.52
N ASP A 98 -0.40 2.55 7.05
CA ASP A 98 0.06 3.72 6.29
C ASP A 98 1.54 3.60 5.90
N CYS A 99 2.41 3.10 6.79
CA CYS A 99 3.80 2.78 6.48
C CYS A 99 3.89 1.76 5.34
N ARG A 100 3.05 0.71 5.37
CA ARG A 100 3.03 -0.31 4.32
C ARG A 100 2.51 0.23 2.99
N VAL A 101 1.53 1.12 3.02
CA VAL A 101 1.03 1.86 1.85
C VAL A 101 2.15 2.67 1.21
N TYR A 102 2.91 3.43 1.99
CA TYR A 102 4.02 4.22 1.47
C TYR A 102 5.16 3.36 0.94
N ALA A 103 5.54 2.29 1.63
CA ALA A 103 6.54 1.35 1.15
C ALA A 103 6.12 0.72 -0.19
N PHE A 104 4.85 0.32 -0.31
CA PHE A 104 4.32 -0.22 -1.55
C PHE A 104 4.28 0.83 -2.67
N ALA A 105 3.90 2.07 -2.36
CA ALA A 105 3.93 3.16 -3.32
C ALA A 105 5.36 3.47 -3.81
N ALA A 106 6.35 3.47 -2.92
CA ALA A 106 7.76 3.64 -3.28
C ALA A 106 8.24 2.52 -4.20
N LEU A 107 7.90 1.26 -3.91
CA LEU A 107 8.19 0.13 -4.78
C LEU A 107 7.56 0.31 -6.17
N GLN A 108 6.29 0.74 -6.24
CA GLN A 108 5.64 1.02 -7.53
C GLN A 108 6.33 2.16 -8.29
N GLY A 109 6.83 3.19 -7.58
CA GLY A 109 7.64 4.25 -8.16
C GLY A 109 8.96 3.75 -8.74
N LEU A 110 9.67 2.88 -8.03
CA LEU A 110 10.89 2.24 -8.53
C LEU A 110 10.60 1.40 -9.77
N VAL A 111 9.55 0.59 -9.75
CA VAL A 111 9.14 -0.24 -10.91
C VAL A 111 8.82 0.66 -12.11
N ALA A 112 8.11 1.76 -11.90
CA ALA A 112 7.83 2.74 -12.96
C ALA A 112 9.10 3.41 -13.52
N ALA A 113 10.17 3.50 -12.71
CA ALA A 113 11.48 3.98 -13.12
C ALA A 113 12.36 2.90 -13.79
N GLY A 114 11.86 1.66 -13.97
CA GLY A 114 12.58 0.57 -14.62
C GLY A 114 13.19 -0.48 -13.67
N PHE A 115 12.87 -0.42 -12.38
CA PHE A 115 13.30 -1.44 -11.41
C PHE A 115 12.62 -2.79 -11.69
N VAL A 116 13.41 -3.85 -11.84
CA VAL A 116 12.93 -5.22 -12.09
C VAL A 116 13.00 -6.03 -10.80
N LEU A 117 11.90 -6.07 -10.05
CA LEU A 117 11.85 -6.65 -8.70
C LEU A 117 12.41 -8.08 -8.61
N ASN A 118 11.97 -8.98 -9.48
CA ASN A 118 12.39 -10.39 -9.43
C ASN A 118 13.89 -10.56 -9.67
N ARG A 119 14.48 -9.71 -10.52
CA ARG A 119 15.92 -9.75 -10.80
C ARG A 119 16.73 -9.33 -9.58
N GLU A 120 16.28 -8.28 -8.88
CA GLU A 120 16.99 -7.80 -7.69
C GLU A 120 16.78 -8.74 -6.50
N ALA A 121 15.59 -9.34 -6.35
CA ALA A 121 15.35 -10.38 -5.35
C ALA A 121 16.30 -11.58 -5.53
N ALA A 122 16.45 -12.06 -6.76
CA ALA A 122 17.37 -13.16 -7.08
C ALA A 122 18.86 -12.83 -6.85
N LYS A 123 19.23 -11.55 -6.78
CA LYS A 123 20.59 -11.15 -6.38
C LYS A 123 20.75 -11.18 -4.86
N VAL A 124 19.77 -10.67 -4.13
CA VAL A 124 19.78 -10.68 -2.66
C VAL A 124 19.80 -12.11 -2.12
N GLU A 125 19.01 -13.01 -2.70
CA GLU A 125 19.01 -14.43 -2.33
C GLU A 125 20.39 -15.08 -2.47
N ARG A 126 21.16 -14.74 -3.52
CA ARG A 126 22.53 -15.22 -3.68
C ARG A 126 23.45 -14.71 -2.59
N ILE A 127 23.38 -13.41 -2.28
CA ILE A 127 24.22 -12.78 -1.24
C ILE A 127 23.94 -13.38 0.14
N LEU A 128 22.70 -13.77 0.44
CA LEU A 128 22.33 -14.39 1.72
C LEU A 128 22.71 -15.87 1.82
N GLN A 129 23.10 -16.50 0.71
CA GLN A 129 23.55 -17.90 0.64
C GLN A 129 25.08 -18.04 0.72
N ASP A 130 25.81 -16.94 0.53
CA ASP A 130 27.26 -16.82 0.71
C ASP A 130 27.61 -16.43 2.17
#